data_AF-A0A2A5GEH5-F1
#
_entry.id   AF-A0A2A5GEH5-F1
#
_cell.length_a   1.000
_cell.length_b   1.000
_cell.length_c   1.000
_cell.angle_alpha   90.00
_cell.angle_beta   90.00
_cell.angle_gamma   90.00
#
_symmetry.space_group_name_H-M   'P 1'
#
loop_
_entity.id
_entity.type
_entity.pdbx_description
1 polymer ?
#
loop_
_entity_poly.entity_id
_entity_poly.type
_entity_poly.pdbx_seq_one_letter_code
_entity_poly.pdbx_strand_id
1 'polypeptide(L)'
;MQNNETPEEPWKQLYISNDIHTDLAAIYTDAFLFDLAPFFDKSPLPFELIKGVHATARAYIKGKVEKAAHDSTLLKYTGVHLIEAGVAAKQLQYSLQQLRKSPVMEALLFENTETHLNESTPRGLDAYKTSQHRTGPDDPLAFLRELSNALSEAANDIIPLPHKLETDAEIQSRAKWFVTQTNADRKETRRKLAAHHALEQAARTFRPTWEQHSTKLYTQGRYHHDRGGYDSKPVTAFHKIIEKIDSRVAESLAGTAIKNVTRNH
;
A
#
# COMPACT_ATOMS: atom_id res chain seq x y z
N MET A 1 13.02 10.54 35.33
CA MET A 1 11.82 10.20 34.55
C MET A 1 12.31 9.44 33.32
N GLN A 2 12.17 8.12 33.31
CA GLN A 2 12.47 7.32 32.13
C GLN A 2 11.29 7.48 31.16
N ASN A 3 11.54 8.03 29.98
CA ASN A 3 10.58 8.00 28.88
C ASN A 3 10.42 6.53 28.48
N ASN A 4 9.40 5.87 29.04
CA ASN A 4 8.88 4.61 28.53
C ASN A 4 8.12 4.92 27.22
N GLU A 5 8.85 5.26 26.16
CA GLU A 5 8.30 5.17 24.81
C GLU A 5 8.15 3.68 24.53
N THR A 6 6.90 3.18 24.62
CA THR A 6 6.56 1.86 24.09
C THR A 6 7.14 1.76 22.68
N PRO A 7 7.95 0.72 22.37
CA PRO A 7 8.55 0.59 21.06
C PRO A 7 7.47 0.71 19.99
N GLU A 8 7.71 1.56 19.00
CA GLU A 8 6.78 1.78 17.91
C GLU A 8 6.57 0.45 17.18
N GLU A 9 5.31 0.06 16.98
CA GLU A 9 4.97 -1.23 16.37
C GLU A 9 5.56 -1.31 14.95
N PRO A 10 6.26 -2.41 14.56
CA PRO A 10 6.98 -2.47 13.30
C PRO A 10 6.10 -2.21 12.06
N TRP A 11 4.81 -2.57 12.10
CA TRP A 11 3.89 -2.26 11.00
C TRP A 11 3.72 -0.75 10.73
N LYS A 12 3.87 0.12 11.75
CA LYS A 12 3.80 1.59 11.58
C LYS A 12 5.02 2.12 10.85
N GLN A 13 6.20 1.59 11.17
CA GLN A 13 7.44 1.91 10.46
C GLN A 13 7.35 1.46 9.00
N LEU A 14 6.91 0.22 8.77
CA LEU A 14 6.68 -0.31 7.41
C LEU A 14 5.64 0.49 6.62
N TYR A 15 4.65 1.10 7.29
CA TYR A 15 3.65 1.93 6.64
C TYR A 15 4.23 3.23 6.04
N ILE A 16 5.22 3.83 6.69
CA ILE A 16 5.88 5.06 6.22
C ILE A 16 7.23 4.81 5.52
N SER A 17 7.64 3.55 5.40
CA SER A 17 8.91 3.13 4.84
C SER A 17 9.19 3.72 3.45
N ASN A 18 10.45 4.09 3.23
CA ASN A 18 10.96 4.51 1.92
C ASN A 18 11.46 3.32 1.08
N ASP A 19 11.80 2.21 1.72
CA ASP A 19 12.19 0.95 1.08
C ASP A 19 11.61 -0.23 1.90
N ILE A 20 10.34 -0.52 1.62
CA ILE A 20 9.63 -1.58 2.34
C ILE A 20 10.25 -2.96 2.09
N HIS A 21 11.00 -3.15 1.01
CA HIS A 21 11.63 -4.44 0.72
C HIS A 21 12.79 -4.70 1.68
N THR A 22 13.67 -3.71 1.85
CA THR A 22 14.78 -3.78 2.79
C THR A 22 14.28 -3.87 4.23
N ASP A 23 13.27 -3.08 4.60
CA ASP A 23 12.73 -3.12 5.97
C ASP A 23 12.06 -4.45 6.30
N LEU A 24 11.34 -5.05 5.34
CA LEU A 24 10.77 -6.40 5.51
C LEU A 24 11.88 -7.46 5.66
N ALA A 25 12.97 -7.36 4.89
CA ALA A 25 14.09 -8.28 5.00
C ALA A 25 14.80 -8.18 6.36
N ALA A 26 14.86 -6.98 6.94
CA ALA A 26 15.40 -6.77 8.30
C ALA A 26 14.50 -7.38 9.39
N ILE A 27 13.18 -7.37 9.20
CA ILE A 27 12.21 -7.96 10.15
C ILE A 27 12.13 -9.48 10.01
N TYR A 28 12.07 -9.98 8.78
CA TYR A 28 11.95 -11.39 8.43
C TYR A 28 13.30 -11.96 8.01
N THR A 29 14.20 -12.06 8.99
CA THR A 29 15.56 -12.57 8.80
C THR A 29 15.58 -14.03 8.37
N ASP A 30 16.72 -14.48 7.83
CA ASP A 30 16.94 -15.90 7.49
C ASP A 30 16.63 -16.82 8.67
N ALA A 31 17.08 -16.46 9.89
CA ALA A 31 16.80 -17.21 11.10
C ALA A 31 15.29 -17.39 11.35
N PHE A 32 14.50 -16.33 11.16
CA PHE A 32 13.05 -16.44 11.26
C PHE A 32 12.47 -17.39 10.20
N LEU A 33 12.96 -17.32 8.96
CA LEU A 33 12.46 -18.18 7.88
C LEU A 33 12.84 -19.65 8.10
N PHE A 34 14.03 -19.92 8.66
CA PHE A 34 14.43 -21.25 9.12
C PHE A 34 13.49 -21.76 10.22
N ASP A 35 13.13 -20.92 11.18
CA ASP A 35 12.17 -21.28 12.25
C ASP A 35 10.73 -21.46 11.72
N LEU A 36 10.40 -20.79 10.62
CA LEU A 36 9.07 -20.83 10.01
C LEU A 36 8.88 -22.08 9.12
N ALA A 37 9.92 -22.55 8.44
CA ALA A 37 9.86 -23.67 7.50
C ALA A 37 9.25 -24.97 8.07
N PRO A 38 9.53 -25.40 9.33
CA PRO A 38 8.92 -26.59 9.93
C PRO A 38 7.39 -26.57 10.05
N PHE A 39 6.76 -25.40 9.93
CA PHE A 39 5.30 -25.28 9.95
C PHE A 39 4.66 -25.66 8.59
N PHE A 40 5.46 -25.93 7.55
CA PHE A 40 4.97 -26.39 6.24
C PHE A 40 5.29 -27.87 6.05
N ASP A 41 4.33 -28.67 5.57
CA ASP A 41 4.48 -30.13 5.51
C ASP A 41 5.51 -30.58 4.47
N LYS A 42 5.76 -29.78 3.42
CA LYS A 42 6.77 -30.08 2.39
C LYS A 42 8.17 -29.61 2.77
N SER A 43 8.37 -29.04 3.97
CA SER A 43 9.66 -28.55 4.46
C SER A 43 10.41 -27.70 3.41
N PRO A 44 9.81 -26.58 2.96
CA PRO A 44 10.40 -25.72 1.96
C PRO A 44 11.73 -25.12 2.42
N LEU A 45 12.59 -24.78 1.46
CA LEU A 45 13.80 -24.05 1.76
C LEU A 45 13.42 -22.61 2.20
N PRO A 46 14.10 -22.00 3.18
CA PRO A 46 13.73 -20.68 3.70
C PRO A 46 13.56 -19.59 2.64
N PHE A 47 14.40 -19.59 1.61
CA PHE A 47 14.34 -18.60 0.52
C PHE A 47 13.05 -18.71 -0.32
N GLU A 48 12.42 -19.88 -0.38
CA GLU A 48 11.16 -20.09 -1.10
C GLU A 48 10.00 -19.38 -0.40
N LEU A 49 10.11 -19.15 0.92
CA LEU A 49 9.10 -18.52 1.74
C LEU A 49 9.14 -16.98 1.70
N ILE A 50 10.29 -16.37 1.36
CA ILE A 50 10.51 -14.91 1.41
C ILE A 50 9.39 -14.15 0.70
N LYS A 51 9.11 -14.52 -0.56
CA LYS A 51 8.12 -13.84 -1.39
C LYS A 51 6.73 -13.91 -0.76
N GLY A 52 6.35 -15.07 -0.24
CA GLY A 52 5.07 -15.30 0.43
C GLY A 52 4.94 -14.48 1.71
N VAL A 53 5.94 -14.56 2.59
CA VAL A 53 6.00 -13.83 3.87
C VAL A 53 5.92 -12.32 3.64
N HIS A 54 6.75 -11.78 2.74
CA HIS A 54 6.75 -10.35 2.43
C HIS A 54 5.42 -9.90 1.83
N ALA A 55 4.83 -10.69 0.92
CA ALA A 55 3.53 -10.38 0.35
C ALA A 55 2.42 -10.38 1.42
N THR A 56 2.42 -11.35 2.32
CA THR A 56 1.48 -11.43 3.45
C THR A 56 1.59 -10.23 4.37
N ALA A 57 2.81 -9.82 4.75
CA ALA A 57 3.04 -8.65 5.59
C ALA A 57 2.54 -7.36 4.92
N ARG A 58 2.83 -7.18 3.64
CA ARG A 58 2.35 -6.02 2.86
C ARG A 58 0.82 -6.00 2.75
N ALA A 59 0.20 -7.15 2.52
CA ALA A 59 -1.25 -7.27 2.45
C ALA A 59 -1.92 -6.93 3.79
N TYR A 60 -1.30 -7.30 4.92
CA TYR A 60 -1.76 -6.91 6.25
C TYR A 60 -1.75 -5.38 6.43
N ILE A 61 -0.63 -4.73 6.12
CA ILE A 61 -0.48 -3.27 6.23
C ILE A 61 -1.47 -2.57 5.30
N LYS A 62 -1.56 -3.00 4.04
CA LYS A 62 -2.52 -2.48 3.07
C LYS A 62 -3.95 -2.61 3.59
N GLY A 63 -4.31 -3.76 4.14
CA GLY A 63 -5.64 -3.99 4.72
C GLY A 63 -5.93 -3.09 5.92
N LYS A 64 -4.94 -2.73 6.75
CA LYS A 64 -5.13 -1.71 7.81
C LYS A 64 -5.48 -0.34 7.21
N VAL A 65 -4.75 0.08 6.18
CA VAL A 65 -4.96 1.35 5.48
C VAL A 65 -6.32 1.37 4.81
N GLU A 66 -6.68 0.31 4.10
CA GLU A 66 -7.99 0.15 3.46
C GLU A 66 -9.12 0.24 4.49
N LYS A 67 -8.98 -0.39 5.66
CA LYS A 67 -9.99 -0.35 6.72
C LYS A 67 -10.13 1.06 7.31
N ALA A 68 -9.02 1.75 7.57
CA ALA A 68 -9.04 3.13 8.05
C ALA A 68 -9.65 4.10 7.02
N ALA A 69 -9.24 3.99 5.76
CA ALA A 69 -9.77 4.80 4.66
C ALA A 69 -11.24 4.48 4.37
N HIS A 70 -11.63 3.22 4.49
CA HIS A 70 -13.03 2.80 4.47
C HIS A 70 -13.76 3.59 5.56
N ASP A 71 -13.38 3.45 6.83
CA ASP A 71 -14.04 4.03 8.01
C ASP A 71 -13.99 5.57 8.08
N SER A 72 -13.13 6.21 7.29
CA SER A 72 -13.07 7.67 7.15
C SER A 72 -14.19 8.28 6.30
N THR A 73 -14.46 9.55 6.55
CA THR A 73 -15.25 10.43 5.69
C THR A 73 -14.33 11.37 4.92
N LEU A 74 -14.75 11.80 3.74
CA LEU A 74 -14.06 12.86 3.02
C LEU A 74 -14.19 14.17 3.80
N LEU A 75 -13.08 14.89 3.94
CA LEU A 75 -13.07 16.20 4.58
C LEU A 75 -13.67 17.24 3.63
N LYS A 76 -14.21 18.31 4.21
CA LYS A 76 -14.91 19.39 3.50
C LYS A 76 -14.17 19.94 2.28
N TYR A 77 -12.84 20.03 2.35
CA TYR A 77 -11.98 20.61 1.30
C TYR A 77 -11.26 19.57 0.44
N THR A 78 -11.41 18.27 0.70
CA THR A 78 -10.71 17.22 -0.07
C THR A 78 -11.06 17.28 -1.55
N GLY A 79 -12.32 17.57 -1.91
CA GLY A 79 -12.71 17.74 -3.30
C GLY A 79 -12.04 18.92 -3.99
N VAL A 80 -11.78 20.01 -3.25
CA VAL A 80 -11.08 21.20 -3.79
C VAL A 80 -9.63 20.84 -4.08
N HIS A 81 -8.95 20.22 -3.12
CA HIS A 81 -7.56 19.80 -3.29
C HIS A 81 -7.37 18.74 -4.38
N LEU A 82 -8.36 17.86 -4.58
CA LEU A 82 -8.33 16.91 -5.69
C LEU A 82 -8.38 17.62 -7.05
N ILE A 83 -9.27 18.60 -7.20
CA ILE A 83 -9.32 19.42 -8.42
C ILE A 83 -8.01 20.19 -8.60
N GLU A 84 -7.51 20.85 -7.56
CA GLU A 84 -6.25 21.60 -7.60
C GLU A 84 -5.07 20.72 -8.03
N ALA A 85 -4.97 19.50 -7.48
CA ALA A 85 -3.95 18.53 -7.87
C ALA A 85 -4.05 18.14 -9.34
N GLY A 86 -5.26 17.88 -9.85
CA GLY A 86 -5.49 17.55 -11.26
C GLY A 86 -5.16 18.72 -12.21
N VAL A 87 -5.54 19.94 -11.84
CA VAL A 87 -5.20 21.16 -12.60
C VAL A 87 -3.69 21.38 -12.64
N ALA A 88 -3.02 21.27 -11.49
CA ALA A 88 -1.57 21.40 -11.41
C ALA A 88 -0.86 20.34 -12.25
N ALA A 89 -1.34 19.08 -12.23
CA ALA A 89 -0.81 18.01 -13.05
C ALA A 89 -0.97 18.32 -14.55
N LYS A 90 -2.14 18.79 -14.98
CA LYS A 90 -2.39 19.19 -16.37
C LYS A 90 -1.49 20.34 -16.82
N GLN A 91 -1.27 21.34 -15.96
CA GLN A 91 -0.39 22.47 -16.23
C GLN A 91 1.08 22.04 -16.33
N LEU A 92 1.52 21.14 -15.45
CA LEU A 92 2.87 20.56 -15.49
C LEU A 92 3.07 19.81 -16.80
N GLN A 93 2.15 18.91 -17.17
CA GLN A 93 2.20 18.17 -18.43
C GLN A 93 2.33 19.12 -19.63
N TYR A 94 1.46 20.14 -19.72
CA TYR A 94 1.49 21.11 -20.81
C TYR A 94 2.84 21.87 -20.87
N SER A 95 3.34 22.32 -19.72
CA SER A 95 4.60 23.06 -19.63
C SER A 95 5.79 22.20 -20.07
N LEU A 96 5.84 20.94 -19.62
CA LEU A 96 6.83 19.96 -20.05
C LEU A 96 6.74 19.65 -21.55
N GLN A 97 5.53 19.61 -22.13
CA GLN A 97 5.36 19.46 -23.59
C GLN A 97 5.86 20.68 -24.37
N GLN A 98 5.70 21.89 -23.84
CA GLN A 98 6.28 23.08 -24.45
C GLN A 98 7.81 23.08 -24.34
N LEU A 99 8.36 22.68 -23.21
CA LEU A 99 9.81 22.59 -22.99
C LEU A 99 10.48 21.61 -23.96
N ARG A 100 9.83 20.51 -24.30
CA ARG A 100 10.33 19.55 -25.32
C ARG A 100 10.65 20.19 -26.68
N LYS A 101 10.02 21.33 -27.00
CA LYS A 101 10.34 22.09 -28.22
C LYS A 101 11.73 22.73 -28.18
N SER A 102 12.38 22.77 -27.01
CA SER A 102 13.73 23.25 -26.77
C SER A 102 14.55 22.18 -26.04
N PRO A 103 15.28 21.31 -26.77
CA PRO A 103 16.08 20.26 -26.17
C PRO A 103 17.10 20.76 -25.14
N VAL A 104 17.64 21.96 -25.35
CA VAL A 104 18.59 22.60 -24.40
C VAL A 104 17.91 22.90 -23.06
N MET A 105 16.70 23.47 -23.08
CA MET A 105 15.98 23.81 -21.84
C MET A 105 15.45 22.55 -21.14
N GLU A 106 15.05 21.54 -21.91
CA GLU A 106 14.64 20.24 -21.38
C GLU A 106 15.80 19.53 -20.66
N ALA A 107 16.98 19.47 -21.29
CA ALA A 107 18.19 18.91 -20.68
C ALA A 107 18.62 19.69 -19.43
N LEU A 108 18.64 21.03 -19.50
CA LEU A 108 19.00 21.87 -18.35
C LEU A 108 18.03 21.71 -17.17
N LEU A 109 16.73 21.63 -17.43
CA LEU A 109 15.75 21.39 -16.36
C LEU A 109 15.94 19.99 -15.77
N PHE A 110 16.18 18.99 -16.61
CA PHE A 110 16.45 17.64 -16.16
C PHE A 110 17.65 17.63 -15.22
N GLU A 111 18.83 18.02 -15.70
CA GLU A 111 20.08 18.04 -14.90
C GLU A 111 19.93 18.83 -13.59
N ASN A 112 19.31 20.01 -13.63
CA ASN A 112 19.11 20.81 -12.42
C ASN A 112 18.12 20.17 -11.43
N THR A 113 17.14 19.39 -11.91
CA THR A 113 16.20 18.68 -11.03
C THR A 113 16.95 17.69 -10.13
N GLU A 114 17.96 16.99 -10.67
CA GLU A 114 18.77 16.06 -9.89
C GLU A 114 19.47 16.75 -8.71
N THR A 115 19.95 17.98 -8.90
CA THR A 115 20.63 18.75 -7.84
C THR A 115 19.74 19.11 -6.66
N HIS A 116 18.42 19.12 -6.86
CA HIS A 116 17.42 19.38 -5.83
C HIS A 116 16.85 18.10 -5.20
N LEU A 117 17.15 16.93 -5.77
CA LEU A 117 16.83 15.63 -5.20
C LEU A 117 17.99 15.19 -4.31
N ASN A 118 17.72 15.02 -3.01
CA ASN A 118 18.75 14.73 -2.02
C ASN A 118 18.28 13.66 -1.04
N GLU A 119 19.09 13.37 -0.01
CA GLU A 119 18.78 12.37 1.02
C GLU A 119 17.46 12.63 1.78
N SER A 120 16.95 13.87 1.75
CA SER A 120 15.64 14.23 2.32
C SER A 120 14.46 13.93 1.38
N THR A 121 14.71 13.67 0.10
CA THR A 121 13.70 13.29 -0.91
C THR A 121 14.05 11.94 -1.58
N PRO A 122 14.31 10.88 -0.80
CA PRO A 122 14.91 9.65 -1.32
C PRO A 122 14.04 8.95 -2.37
N ARG A 123 12.71 8.98 -2.21
CA ARG A 123 11.76 8.42 -3.19
C ARG A 123 11.77 9.17 -4.53
N GLY A 124 11.92 10.50 -4.46
CA GLY A 124 12.02 11.34 -5.66
C GLY A 124 13.32 11.06 -6.41
N LEU A 125 14.43 10.96 -5.68
CA LEU A 125 15.73 10.61 -6.24
C LEU A 125 15.74 9.23 -6.89
N ASP A 126 15.17 8.22 -6.23
CA ASP A 126 15.11 6.85 -6.76
C ASP A 126 14.24 6.75 -8.03
N ALA A 127 13.06 7.38 -8.02
CA ALA A 127 12.19 7.43 -9.19
C ALA A 127 12.87 8.14 -10.38
N TYR A 128 13.57 9.23 -10.11
CA TYR A 128 14.29 10.03 -11.10
C TYR A 128 15.48 9.27 -11.70
N LYS A 129 16.29 8.59 -10.88
CA LYS A 129 17.38 7.72 -11.36
C LYS A 129 16.86 6.50 -12.14
N THR A 130 15.78 5.90 -11.66
CA THR A 130 15.14 4.78 -12.37
C THR A 130 14.62 5.20 -13.74
N SER A 131 14.08 6.41 -13.87
CA SER A 131 13.64 6.91 -15.18
C SER A 131 14.83 7.15 -16.10
N GLN A 132 15.93 7.77 -15.61
CA GLN A 132 17.18 7.96 -16.37
C GLN A 132 17.66 6.67 -17.05
N HIS A 133 17.59 5.54 -16.34
CA HIS A 133 18.03 4.26 -16.87
C HIS A 133 17.05 3.58 -17.83
N ARG A 134 15.79 4.04 -17.88
CA ARG A 134 14.72 3.44 -18.70
C ARG A 134 14.31 4.29 -19.90
N THR A 135 14.61 5.58 -19.90
CA THR A 135 14.33 6.51 -21.01
C THR A 135 15.60 6.84 -21.78
N GLY A 136 15.50 6.93 -23.11
CA GLY A 136 16.61 7.40 -23.94
C GLY A 136 16.93 8.88 -23.69
N PRO A 137 18.13 9.35 -24.07
CA PRO A 137 18.55 10.74 -23.87
C PRO A 137 17.74 11.75 -24.68
N ASP A 138 17.04 11.29 -25.73
CA ASP A 138 16.21 12.13 -26.59
C ASP A 138 14.92 12.62 -25.92
N ASP A 139 14.55 12.02 -24.77
CA ASP A 139 13.35 12.40 -24.05
C ASP A 139 13.46 12.14 -22.53
N PRO A 140 14.25 12.94 -21.80
CA PRO A 140 14.55 12.69 -20.39
C PRO A 140 13.36 13.00 -19.44
N LEU A 141 12.42 13.87 -19.84
CA LEU A 141 11.25 14.26 -19.04
C LEU A 141 9.96 13.50 -19.43
N ALA A 142 10.05 12.49 -20.29
CA ALA A 142 8.91 11.68 -20.72
C ALA A 142 8.09 11.14 -19.54
N PHE A 143 8.75 10.55 -18.56
CA PHE A 143 8.07 9.91 -17.42
C PHE A 143 7.25 10.92 -16.59
N LEU A 144 7.75 12.15 -16.42
CA LEU A 144 7.02 13.20 -15.69
C LEU A 144 5.79 13.65 -16.47
N ARG A 145 5.86 13.70 -17.79
CA ARG A 145 4.71 14.01 -18.64
C ARG A 145 3.66 12.91 -18.59
N GLU A 146 4.07 11.65 -18.67
CA GLU A 146 3.15 10.52 -18.56
C GLU A 146 2.48 10.46 -17.20
N LEU A 147 3.25 10.65 -16.12
CA LEU A 147 2.74 10.66 -14.75
C LEU A 147 1.78 11.83 -14.50
N SER A 148 2.14 13.04 -14.95
CA SER A 148 1.28 14.22 -14.77
C SER A 148 0.01 14.14 -15.63
N ASN A 149 0.09 13.58 -16.84
CA ASN A 149 -1.09 13.27 -17.65
C ASN A 149 -2.01 12.28 -16.92
N ALA A 150 -1.47 11.16 -16.46
CA ALA A 150 -2.24 10.13 -15.76
C ALA A 150 -2.90 10.67 -14.49
N LEU A 151 -2.20 11.52 -13.72
CA LEU A 151 -2.75 12.15 -12.52
C LEU A 151 -3.89 13.13 -12.87
N SER A 152 -3.74 13.92 -13.93
CA SER A 152 -4.79 14.82 -14.42
C SER A 152 -6.04 14.04 -14.85
N GLU A 153 -5.88 12.98 -15.66
CA GLU A 153 -6.99 12.15 -16.12
C GLU A 153 -7.69 11.44 -14.94
N ALA A 154 -6.92 10.86 -14.02
CA ALA A 154 -7.49 10.21 -12.83
C ALA A 154 -8.26 11.19 -11.94
N ALA A 155 -7.77 12.43 -11.78
CA ALA A 155 -8.51 13.47 -11.05
C ALA A 155 -9.81 13.85 -11.78
N ASN A 156 -9.75 14.00 -13.11
CA ASN A 156 -10.90 14.33 -13.95
C ASN A 156 -12.00 13.27 -13.93
N ASP A 157 -11.63 11.98 -13.87
CA ASP A 157 -12.56 10.85 -13.75
C ASP A 157 -13.31 10.84 -12.41
N ILE A 158 -12.71 11.39 -11.35
CA ILE A 158 -13.32 11.46 -10.01
C ILE A 158 -14.18 12.72 -9.87
N ILE A 159 -13.61 13.90 -10.20
CA ILE A 159 -14.32 15.18 -10.26
C ILE A 159 -13.88 15.91 -11.52
N PRO A 160 -14.80 16.27 -12.43
CA PRO A 160 -14.45 16.98 -13.65
C PRO A 160 -13.60 18.22 -13.38
N LEU A 161 -12.48 18.32 -14.09
CA LEU A 161 -11.57 19.46 -13.98
C LEU A 161 -12.20 20.71 -14.61
N PRO A 162 -11.85 21.90 -14.09
CA PRO A 162 -12.46 23.14 -14.53
C PRO A 162 -12.19 23.48 -15.99
N HIS A 163 -13.20 24.07 -16.62
CA HIS A 163 -13.05 24.72 -17.92
C HIS A 163 -12.40 26.11 -17.73
N LYS A 164 -11.74 26.63 -18.78
CA LYS A 164 -11.00 27.91 -18.73
C LYS A 164 -11.86 29.13 -18.35
N LEU A 165 -13.18 29.04 -18.51
CA LEU A 165 -14.14 30.12 -18.25
C LEU A 165 -14.89 29.95 -16.93
N GLU A 166 -14.65 28.85 -16.22
CA GLU A 166 -15.33 28.56 -14.96
C GLU A 166 -14.76 29.41 -13.83
N THR A 167 -15.63 29.91 -12.96
CA THR A 167 -15.26 30.76 -11.83
C THR A 167 -14.86 29.93 -10.61
N ASP A 168 -14.03 30.48 -9.72
CA ASP A 168 -13.62 29.80 -8.48
C ASP A 168 -14.83 29.40 -7.62
N ALA A 169 -15.90 30.19 -7.64
CA ALA A 169 -17.13 29.89 -6.91
C ALA A 169 -17.83 28.63 -7.44
N GLU A 170 -17.86 28.43 -8.76
CA GLU A 170 -18.42 27.23 -9.41
C GLU A 170 -17.57 26.00 -9.08
N ILE A 171 -16.24 26.13 -9.17
CA ILE A 171 -15.29 25.05 -8.84
C ILE A 171 -15.47 24.60 -7.39
N GLN A 172 -15.48 25.55 -6.45
CA GLN A 172 -15.67 25.25 -5.04
C GLN A 172 -17.04 24.62 -4.75
N SER A 173 -18.08 25.06 -5.44
CA SER A 173 -19.44 24.53 -5.26
C SER A 173 -19.52 23.08 -5.73
N ARG A 174 -18.96 22.78 -6.92
CA ARG A 174 -18.86 21.40 -7.44
C ARG A 174 -18.07 20.50 -6.50
N ALA A 175 -16.91 20.96 -6.02
CA ALA A 175 -16.07 20.20 -5.08
C ALA A 175 -16.79 19.90 -3.75
N LYS A 176 -17.47 20.89 -3.15
CA LYS A 176 -18.23 20.70 -1.90
C LYS A 176 -19.43 19.79 -2.11
N TRP A 177 -20.12 19.93 -3.24
CA TRP A 177 -21.23 19.05 -3.60
C TRP A 177 -20.76 17.60 -3.73
N PHE A 178 -19.65 17.35 -4.44
CA PHE A 178 -19.06 16.02 -4.57
C PHE A 178 -18.74 15.38 -3.21
N VAL A 179 -18.08 16.11 -2.30
CA VAL A 179 -17.75 15.62 -0.96
C VAL A 179 -19.03 15.26 -0.18
N THR A 180 -20.05 16.11 -0.27
CA THR A 180 -21.33 15.91 0.42
C THR A 180 -22.05 14.67 -0.10
N GLN A 181 -22.18 14.55 -1.43
CA GLN A 181 -22.82 13.39 -2.06
C GLN A 181 -22.05 12.11 -1.79
N THR A 182 -20.73 12.10 -2.00
CA THR A 182 -19.89 10.91 -1.78
C THR A 182 -19.98 10.43 -0.33
N ASN A 183 -19.98 11.34 0.65
CA ASN A 183 -20.17 10.97 2.05
C ASN A 183 -21.59 10.43 2.35
N ALA A 184 -22.63 11.00 1.71
CA ALA A 184 -24.00 10.52 1.84
C ALA A 184 -24.15 9.11 1.24
N ASP A 185 -23.70 8.92 -0.01
CA ASP A 185 -23.73 7.64 -0.71
C ASP A 185 -22.93 6.57 0.04
N ARG A 186 -21.75 6.92 0.56
CA ARG A 186 -20.95 6.04 1.43
C ARG A 186 -21.60 5.76 2.76
N LYS A 187 -22.53 6.58 3.25
CA LYS A 187 -23.28 6.26 4.47
C LYS A 187 -24.38 5.25 4.18
N GLU A 188 -25.00 5.34 3.01
CA GLU A 188 -26.15 4.53 2.61
C GLU A 188 -25.75 3.16 2.04
N THR A 189 -24.75 3.11 1.16
CA THR A 189 -24.47 1.92 0.32
C THR A 189 -23.30 1.06 0.82
N ARG A 190 -22.60 1.53 1.84
CA ARG A 190 -21.29 0.99 2.19
C ARG A 190 -21.39 -0.33 2.93
N ARG A 191 -20.95 -1.38 2.24
CA ARG A 191 -20.79 -2.71 2.83
C ARG A 191 -19.73 -2.67 3.93
N LYS A 192 -20.10 -3.13 5.12
CA LYS A 192 -19.18 -3.19 6.26
C LYS A 192 -18.03 -4.16 5.97
N LEU A 193 -16.81 -3.64 5.86
CA LEU A 193 -15.61 -4.48 5.88
C LEU A 193 -15.51 -5.24 7.20
N ALA A 194 -15.01 -6.47 7.14
CA ALA A 194 -14.81 -7.34 8.29
C ALA A 194 -14.04 -6.63 9.42
N ALA A 195 -14.32 -7.00 10.68
CA ALA A 195 -13.66 -6.42 11.85
C ALA A 195 -12.14 -6.58 11.78
N HIS A 196 -11.67 -7.73 11.25
CA HIS A 196 -10.26 -8.05 11.06
C HIS A 196 -9.87 -8.06 9.57
N HIS A 197 -10.35 -7.08 8.79
CA HIS A 197 -10.09 -6.98 7.34
C HIS A 197 -8.61 -7.14 6.98
N ALA A 198 -7.71 -6.53 7.75
CA ALA A 198 -6.27 -6.66 7.55
C ALA A 198 -5.78 -8.12 7.63
N LEU A 199 -6.26 -8.89 8.61
CA LEU A 199 -5.93 -10.32 8.74
C LEU A 199 -6.53 -11.13 7.60
N GLU A 200 -7.75 -10.81 7.16
CA GLU A 200 -8.35 -11.51 6.01
C GLU A 200 -7.59 -11.24 4.71
N GLN A 201 -7.15 -10.00 4.44
CA GLN A 201 -6.32 -9.69 3.27
C GLN A 201 -4.99 -10.45 3.33
N ALA A 202 -4.33 -10.42 4.49
CA ALA A 202 -3.09 -11.14 4.70
C ALA A 202 -3.27 -12.67 4.54
N ALA A 203 -4.37 -13.24 5.05
CA ALA A 203 -4.69 -14.64 4.90
C ALA A 203 -4.97 -15.03 3.44
N ARG A 204 -5.69 -14.18 2.67
CA ARG A 204 -5.88 -14.38 1.22
C ARG A 204 -4.55 -14.42 0.48
N THR A 205 -3.63 -13.50 0.82
CA THR A 205 -2.29 -13.45 0.20
C THR A 205 -1.38 -14.58 0.67
N PHE A 206 -1.53 -15.05 1.91
CA PHE A 206 -0.76 -16.18 2.45
C PHE A 206 -1.15 -17.52 1.82
N ARG A 207 -2.44 -17.69 1.48
CA ARG A 207 -3.01 -18.96 1.01
C ARG A 207 -2.21 -19.63 -0.13
N PRO A 208 -1.81 -18.95 -1.22
CA PRO A 208 -1.00 -19.58 -2.27
C PRO A 208 0.33 -20.14 -1.76
N THR A 209 1.01 -19.44 -0.85
CA THR A 209 2.26 -19.89 -0.24
C THR A 209 2.04 -21.16 0.59
N TRP A 210 0.96 -21.18 1.38
CA TRP A 210 0.57 -22.36 2.13
C TRP A 210 0.24 -23.56 1.22
N GLU A 211 -0.64 -23.37 0.24
CA GLU A 211 -1.10 -24.45 -0.65
C GLU A 211 0.06 -25.02 -1.49
N GLN A 212 1.03 -24.17 -1.86
CA GLN A 212 2.24 -24.60 -2.54
C GLN A 212 3.10 -25.52 -1.66
N HIS A 213 3.31 -25.15 -0.39
CA HIS A 213 4.30 -25.79 0.48
C HIS A 213 3.71 -26.78 1.51
N SER A 214 2.41 -27.06 1.44
CA SER A 214 1.76 -28.02 2.32
C SER A 214 0.86 -29.00 1.57
N THR A 215 0.79 -30.23 2.09
CA THR A 215 0.03 -31.33 1.48
C THR A 215 -1.39 -31.42 2.01
N LYS A 216 -1.64 -30.86 3.21
CA LYS A 216 -2.97 -30.83 3.83
C LYS A 216 -3.65 -29.50 3.50
N LEU A 217 -4.88 -29.56 2.99
CA LEU A 217 -5.77 -28.40 2.98
C LEU A 217 -6.03 -27.96 4.42
N TYR A 218 -6.39 -26.68 4.63
CA TYR A 218 -6.79 -26.20 5.93
C TYR A 218 -7.92 -27.08 6.48
N THR A 219 -7.61 -27.86 7.53
CA THR A 219 -8.61 -28.50 8.37
C THR A 219 -8.69 -27.67 9.65
N GLN A 220 -9.92 -27.37 10.09
CA GLN A 220 -10.15 -26.67 11.34
C GLN A 220 -9.59 -27.53 12.48
N GLY A 221 -8.34 -27.29 12.88
CA GLY A 221 -7.84 -27.77 14.16
C GLY A 221 -8.72 -27.18 15.27
N ARG A 222 -8.95 -27.95 16.34
CA ARG A 222 -9.65 -27.44 17.51
C ARG A 222 -8.78 -26.33 18.12
N TYR A 223 -9.36 -25.16 18.40
CA TYR A 223 -8.70 -24.19 19.27
C TYR A 223 -8.78 -24.73 20.69
N HIS A 224 -7.65 -24.97 21.33
CA HIS A 224 -7.60 -25.47 22.70
C HIS A 224 -7.48 -24.29 23.64
N HIS A 225 -8.59 -23.89 24.26
CA HIS A 225 -8.63 -22.78 25.21
C HIS A 225 -7.66 -22.99 26.39
N ASP A 226 -7.42 -24.24 26.80
CA ASP A 226 -6.56 -24.59 27.93
C ASP A 226 -5.06 -24.37 27.65
N ARG A 227 -4.65 -24.41 26.37
CA ARG A 227 -3.26 -24.19 25.94
C ARG A 227 -3.07 -22.92 25.10
N GLY A 228 -4.17 -22.22 24.77
CA GLY A 228 -4.16 -20.95 24.08
C GLY A 228 -3.70 -21.00 22.61
N GLY A 229 -4.00 -22.07 21.87
CA GLY A 229 -3.54 -22.19 20.47
C GLY A 229 -4.34 -23.15 19.59
N TYR A 230 -4.01 -23.18 18.30
CA TYR A 230 -4.58 -24.11 17.31
C TYR A 230 -3.65 -25.29 17.03
N ASP A 231 -4.21 -26.49 16.84
CA ASP A 231 -3.47 -27.66 16.31
C ASP A 231 -3.15 -27.54 14.79
N SER A 232 -3.27 -26.34 14.22
CA SER A 232 -3.20 -26.10 12.79
C SER A 232 -1.90 -25.38 12.46
N LYS A 233 -0.90 -26.12 11.96
CA LYS A 233 0.36 -25.57 11.45
C LYS A 233 0.21 -24.34 10.53
N PRO A 234 -0.76 -24.26 9.58
CA PRO A 234 -0.92 -23.05 8.77
C PRO A 234 -1.33 -21.83 9.59
N VAL A 235 -2.14 -22.02 10.64
CA VAL A 235 -2.55 -20.95 11.53
C VAL A 235 -1.36 -20.44 12.32
N THR A 236 -0.57 -21.35 12.89
CA THR A 236 0.64 -20.98 13.63
C THR A 236 1.69 -20.31 12.73
N ALA A 237 1.89 -20.80 11.50
CA ALA A 237 2.78 -20.15 10.53
C ALA A 237 2.31 -18.73 10.19
N PHE A 238 1.04 -18.57 9.85
CA PHE A 238 0.46 -17.27 9.53
C PHE A 238 0.53 -16.31 10.72
N HIS A 239 0.19 -16.79 11.92
CA HIS A 239 0.27 -15.99 13.13
C HIS A 239 1.71 -15.54 13.41
N LYS A 240 2.70 -16.42 13.31
CA LYS A 240 4.12 -16.07 13.45
C LYS A 240 4.59 -14.98 12.49
N ILE A 241 4.10 -14.99 11.24
CA ILE A 241 4.36 -13.92 10.28
C ILE A 241 3.77 -12.60 10.79
N ILE A 242 2.48 -12.59 11.14
CA ILE A 242 1.81 -11.36 11.56
C ILE A 242 2.35 -10.83 12.90
N GLU A 243 2.66 -11.69 13.86
CA GLU A 243 3.17 -11.34 15.18
C GLU A 243 4.49 -10.56 15.10
N LYS A 244 5.32 -10.81 14.09
CA LYS A 244 6.57 -10.06 13.85
C LYS A 244 6.34 -8.58 13.54
N ILE A 245 5.19 -8.24 12.94
CA ILE A 245 4.87 -6.86 12.58
C ILE A 245 3.79 -6.23 13.48
N ASP A 246 2.94 -7.05 14.10
CA ASP A 246 1.93 -6.66 15.08
C ASP A 246 1.77 -7.74 16.15
N SER A 247 2.51 -7.57 17.27
CA SER A 247 2.54 -8.53 18.38
C SER A 247 1.25 -8.57 19.21
N ARG A 248 0.29 -7.67 18.95
CA ARG A 248 -1.00 -7.65 19.67
C ARG A 248 -2.03 -8.58 19.04
N VAL A 249 -1.75 -9.11 17.85
CA VAL A 249 -2.64 -10.05 17.17
C VAL A 249 -2.61 -11.40 17.90
N ALA A 250 -3.76 -11.80 18.44
CA ALA A 250 -3.93 -13.13 19.02
C ALA A 250 -4.02 -14.23 17.95
N GLU A 251 -3.48 -15.41 18.24
CA GLU A 251 -3.51 -16.57 17.32
C GLU A 251 -4.96 -16.97 16.95
N SER A 252 -5.91 -16.81 17.87
CA SER A 252 -7.36 -17.01 17.66
C SER A 252 -7.91 -16.21 16.46
N LEU A 253 -7.44 -14.98 16.28
CA LEU A 253 -7.84 -14.11 15.17
C LEU A 253 -7.21 -14.55 13.85
N ALA A 254 -5.96 -15.01 13.89
CA ALA A 254 -5.26 -15.55 12.74
C ALA A 254 -5.97 -16.79 12.18
N GLY A 255 -6.39 -17.71 13.06
CA GLY A 255 -7.17 -18.90 12.67
C GLY A 255 -8.55 -18.56 12.10
N THR A 256 -9.23 -17.56 12.68
CA THR A 256 -10.51 -17.06 12.18
C THR A 256 -10.36 -16.46 10.77
N ALA A 257 -9.31 -15.67 10.52
CA ALA A 257 -9.06 -15.07 9.21
C ALA A 257 -8.81 -16.12 8.13
N ILE A 258 -7.97 -17.13 8.39
CA ILE A 258 -7.73 -18.24 7.46
C ILE A 258 -9.04 -18.96 7.14
N LYS A 259 -9.84 -19.29 8.16
CA LYS A 259 -11.13 -19.95 7.98
C LYS A 259 -12.07 -19.17 7.07
N ASN A 260 -12.16 -17.85 7.23
CA ASN A 260 -13.04 -17.00 6.43
C ASN A 260 -12.64 -16.99 4.95
N VAL A 261 -11.35 -17.03 4.64
CA VAL A 261 -10.86 -16.99 3.25
C VAL A 261 -10.94 -18.35 2.56
N THR A 262 -10.98 -19.45 3.32
CA THR A 262 -11.17 -20.80 2.77
C THR A 262 -12.66 -21.13 2.53
N ARG A 263 -13.60 -20.53 3.28
CA ARG A 263 -15.05 -20.78 3.15
C ARG A 263 -15.76 -20.04 2.02
N ASN A 264 -15.18 -18.94 1.53
CA ASN A 264 -15.78 -18.08 0.51
C ASN A 264 -15.41 -18.50 -0.93
N HIS A 265 -15.01 -19.77 -1.11
CA HIS A 265 -14.73 -20.46 -2.37
C HIS A 265 -15.30 -21.88 -2.28
#